data_AF-A0A2J7ZVV9-F1
#
_entry.id   AF-A0A2J7ZVV9-F1
#
_cell.length_a   1.000
_cell.length_b   1.000
_cell.length_c   1.000
_cell.angle_alpha   90.00
_cell.angle_beta   90.00
_cell.angle_gamma   90.00
#
_symmetry.space_group_name_H-M   'P 1'
#
loop_
_entity.id
_entity.type
_entity.pdbx_description
1 polymer ?
#
loop_
_entity_poly.entity_id
_entity_poly.type
_entity_poly.pdbx_seq_one_letter_code
_entity_poly.pdbx_strand_id
1 'polypeptide(L)'
;MAGLAQLATKVEDSLAKLAYPARPWVKSLPAQAGGHVYDVVIIGGGQCGLAAAFGLMREQVSNILVLDENEAGREGPWMTYARMITLRTNKALTGPDLGVPALTFHSYFEAKYGKEAWVKLDKIPRSEWMDYLVWYRQVLGIPVNNSTRVRVTTPQGSELFDYLIVSTGLLTDTRLRPELREVAEQIATWADRYSPPDEAQRNALIDQHPYLGPSFEYLPKVPGPAPHLGGLFAYNYSALVSLGLSASALSGMKYAINKLIHGITRQLFLDDQALYIGDYLSYRVEEFVGVWPLPVGGAAATPHGASPAAAVVADAAACGAQQQQASSAAADAVAVPMITAL
;
A
#
# COMPACT_ATOMS: atom_id res chain seq x y z
N MET A 1 26.64 15.70 -20.39
CA MET A 1 27.21 16.70 -19.44
C MET A 1 26.81 18.12 -19.81
N ALA A 2 27.08 18.60 -21.04
CA ALA A 2 26.76 19.98 -21.43
C ALA A 2 25.27 20.39 -21.29
N GLY A 3 24.34 19.48 -21.60
CA GLY A 3 22.89 19.77 -21.52
C GLY A 3 22.39 20.05 -20.10
N LEU A 4 22.84 19.29 -19.10
CA LEU A 4 22.46 19.50 -17.69
C LEU A 4 23.05 20.79 -17.12
N ALA A 5 24.27 21.16 -17.52
CA ALA A 5 24.86 22.44 -17.14
C ALA A 5 24.06 23.62 -17.71
N GLN A 6 23.66 23.55 -18.98
CA GLN A 6 22.80 24.56 -19.59
C GLN A 6 21.42 24.62 -18.90
N LEU A 7 20.87 23.47 -18.50
CA LEU A 7 19.61 23.46 -17.75
C LEU A 7 19.78 24.08 -16.36
N ALA A 8 20.89 23.83 -15.66
CA ALA A 8 21.18 24.47 -14.37
C ALA A 8 21.21 26.00 -14.50
N THR A 9 21.88 26.54 -15.53
CA THR A 9 21.85 27.99 -15.81
C THR A 9 20.42 28.49 -16.09
N LYS A 10 19.58 27.72 -16.79
CA LYS A 10 18.17 28.07 -16.99
C LYS A 10 17.36 28.04 -15.69
N VAL A 11 17.68 27.14 -14.76
CA VAL A 11 17.06 27.11 -13.43
C VAL A 11 17.41 28.38 -12.68
N GLU A 12 18.70 28.75 -12.62
CA GLU A 12 19.15 29.99 -11.97
C GLU A 12 18.45 31.23 -12.54
N ASP A 13 18.41 31.36 -13.86
CA ASP A 13 17.71 32.45 -14.56
C ASP A 13 16.20 32.45 -14.27
N SER A 14 15.56 31.27 -14.23
CA SER A 14 14.13 31.14 -13.90
C SER A 14 13.84 31.59 -12.47
N LEU A 15 14.69 31.20 -11.51
CA LEU A 15 14.54 31.58 -10.10
C LEU A 15 14.80 33.08 -9.91
N ALA A 16 15.80 33.64 -10.60
CA ALA A 16 16.07 35.08 -10.59
C ALA A 16 14.91 35.91 -11.14
N LYS A 17 14.20 35.41 -12.16
CA LYS A 17 13.00 36.06 -12.71
C LYS A 17 11.78 35.97 -11.80
N LEU A 18 11.66 34.90 -11.02
CA LEU A 18 10.58 34.74 -10.05
C LEU A 18 10.82 35.52 -8.75
N ALA A 19 12.08 35.68 -8.36
CA ALA A 19 12.64 36.30 -7.13
C ALA A 19 11.66 37.08 -6.24
N TYR A 20 10.69 36.38 -5.64
CA TYR A 20 9.70 36.92 -4.73
C TYR A 20 9.31 35.83 -3.72
N PRO A 21 9.39 36.12 -2.41
CA PRO A 21 10.07 37.26 -1.81
C PRO A 21 11.58 37.25 -2.13
N ALA A 22 12.19 38.43 -2.25
CA ALA A 22 13.61 38.57 -2.61
C ALA A 22 14.56 38.67 -1.41
N ARG A 23 14.02 38.87 -0.19
CA ARG A 23 14.82 39.13 1.01
C ARG A 23 14.45 38.15 2.13
N PRO A 24 15.45 37.63 2.87
CA PRO A 24 15.22 36.96 4.14
C PRO A 24 14.42 37.85 5.09
N TRP A 25 13.43 37.25 5.73
CA TRP A 25 12.54 37.93 6.68
C TRP A 25 12.49 37.26 8.06
N VAL A 26 12.97 36.02 8.16
CA VAL A 26 13.07 35.31 9.44
C VAL A 26 14.17 35.94 10.29
N LYS A 27 13.86 36.21 11.55
CA LYS A 27 14.79 36.80 12.50
C LYS A 27 15.57 35.69 13.20
N SER A 28 16.90 35.75 13.20
CA SER A 28 17.72 34.79 13.91
C SER A 28 17.54 34.91 15.42
N LEU A 29 17.34 33.77 16.09
CA LEU A 29 17.32 33.68 17.54
C LEU A 29 18.75 33.46 18.09
N PRO A 30 19.14 34.15 19.18
CA PRO A 30 20.43 33.89 19.82
C PRO A 30 20.44 32.53 20.49
N ALA A 31 21.48 31.73 20.24
CA ALA A 31 21.67 30.45 20.92
C ALA A 31 22.05 30.69 22.39
N GLN A 32 21.36 30.02 23.32
CA GLN A 32 21.65 30.17 24.76
C GLN A 32 23.04 29.66 25.18
N ALA A 33 23.67 28.78 24.38
CA ALA A 33 24.93 28.11 24.71
C ALA A 33 26.04 28.28 23.64
N GLY A 34 25.95 29.27 22.74
CA GLY A 34 26.99 29.53 21.74
C GLY A 34 27.01 28.59 20.53
N GLY A 35 25.94 27.83 20.29
CA GLY A 35 25.73 27.01 19.10
C GLY A 35 25.03 27.76 17.95
N HIS A 36 24.80 27.08 16.83
CA HIS A 36 23.95 27.58 15.75
C HIS A 36 22.54 27.02 15.91
N VAL A 37 21.52 27.88 15.80
CA VAL A 37 20.11 27.48 15.84
C VAL A 37 19.56 27.59 14.42
N TYR A 38 19.04 26.47 13.91
CA TYR A 38 18.33 26.44 12.64
C TYR A 38 16.88 26.88 12.83
N ASP A 39 16.34 27.65 11.88
CA ASP A 39 14.94 28.07 11.89
C ASP A 39 14.03 26.84 11.62
N VAL A 40 14.46 25.97 10.70
CA VAL A 40 13.74 24.73 10.36
C VAL A 40 14.70 23.56 10.18
N VAL A 41 14.38 22.44 10.83
CA VAL A 41 15.04 21.15 10.55
C VAL A 41 14.06 20.20 9.87
N ILE A 42 14.48 19.64 8.74
CA ILE A 42 13.72 18.67 7.94
C ILE A 42 14.37 17.29 8.10
N ILE A 43 13.61 16.30 8.55
CA ILE A 43 14.11 14.93 8.73
C ILE A 43 13.64 14.08 7.55
N GLY A 44 14.57 13.59 6.75
CA GLY A 44 14.38 12.86 5.50
C GLY A 44 14.68 13.73 4.28
N GLY A 45 15.76 13.41 3.56
CA GLY A 45 16.23 14.05 2.33
C GLY A 45 15.67 13.43 1.04
N GLY A 46 14.61 12.64 1.13
CA GLY A 46 13.87 12.13 -0.04
C GLY A 46 13.08 13.23 -0.76
N GLN A 47 12.26 12.85 -1.75
CA GLN A 47 11.55 13.81 -2.62
C GLN A 47 10.76 14.89 -1.83
N CYS A 48 10.11 14.51 -0.72
CA CYS A 48 9.28 15.41 0.06
C CYS A 48 10.13 16.42 0.84
N GLY A 49 11.24 15.95 1.43
CA GLY A 49 12.15 16.82 2.16
C GLY A 49 12.87 17.82 1.24
N LEU A 50 13.28 17.37 0.04
CA LEU A 50 13.87 18.25 -0.97
C LEU A 50 12.86 19.30 -1.46
N ALA A 51 11.62 18.89 -1.76
CA ALA A 51 10.58 19.82 -2.18
C ALA A 51 10.21 20.82 -1.08
N ALA A 52 10.12 20.38 0.18
CA ALA A 52 9.86 21.25 1.32
C ALA A 52 11.00 22.26 1.54
N ALA A 53 12.26 21.79 1.50
CA ALA A 53 13.43 22.65 1.63
C ALA A 53 13.46 23.71 0.52
N PHE A 54 13.24 23.31 -0.74
CA PHE A 54 13.16 24.25 -1.85
C PHE A 54 12.03 25.27 -1.69
N GLY A 55 10.84 24.83 -1.25
CA GLY A 55 9.72 25.72 -0.95
C GLY A 55 10.07 26.78 0.11
N LEU A 56 10.70 26.36 1.22
CA LEU A 56 11.17 27.29 2.26
C LEU A 56 12.21 28.28 1.74
N MET A 57 13.17 27.80 0.94
CA MET A 57 14.19 28.65 0.33
C MET A 57 13.58 29.69 -0.61
N ARG A 58 12.54 29.34 -1.37
CA ARG A 58 11.79 30.29 -2.21
C ARG A 58 11.09 31.37 -1.41
N GLU A 59 10.56 31.01 -0.24
CA GLU A 59 9.98 31.95 0.72
C GLU A 59 11.03 32.72 1.53
N GLN A 60 12.34 32.60 1.21
CA GLN A 60 13.45 33.23 1.91
C GLN A 60 13.59 32.80 3.38
N VAL A 61 13.13 31.59 3.71
CA VAL A 61 13.46 30.84 4.92
C VAL A 61 14.65 29.94 4.58
N SER A 62 15.86 30.47 4.75
CA SER A 62 17.10 29.83 4.27
C SER A 62 18.00 29.24 5.35
N ASN A 63 17.77 29.60 6.63
CA ASN A 63 18.47 29.02 7.78
C ASN A 63 17.89 27.63 8.12
N ILE A 64 18.01 26.70 7.18
CA ILE A 64 17.41 25.37 7.23
C ILE A 64 18.47 24.27 7.19
N LEU A 65 18.14 23.11 7.75
CA LEU A 65 18.96 21.90 7.66
C LEU A 65 18.08 20.70 7.29
N VAL A 66 18.48 19.94 6.27
CA VAL A 66 17.88 18.65 5.95
C VAL A 66 18.79 17.54 6.46
N LEU A 67 18.25 16.55 7.17
CA LEU A 67 18.98 15.41 7.71
C LEU A 67 18.48 14.12 7.06
N ASP A 68 19.37 13.26 6.55
CA ASP A 68 19.01 11.94 6.04
C ASP A 68 19.97 10.88 6.58
N GLU A 69 19.45 9.69 6.91
CA GLU A 69 20.28 8.58 7.41
C GLU A 69 21.11 7.91 6.31
N ASN A 70 20.70 8.02 5.05
CA ASN A 70 21.37 7.40 3.92
C ASN A 70 22.54 8.26 3.44
N GLU A 71 23.49 7.60 2.78
CA GLU A 71 24.60 8.25 2.09
C GLU A 71 24.11 9.23 1.01
N ALA A 72 24.97 10.20 0.66
CA ALA A 72 24.68 11.16 -0.40
C ALA A 72 24.36 10.45 -1.72
N GLY A 73 23.25 10.83 -2.35
CA GLY A 73 22.77 10.21 -3.58
C GLY A 73 21.93 8.95 -3.39
N ARG A 74 21.63 8.57 -2.14
CA ARG A 74 20.78 7.42 -1.78
C ARG A 74 19.62 7.79 -0.85
N GLU A 75 19.29 9.07 -0.75
CA GLU A 75 18.26 9.60 0.13
C GLU A 75 16.86 9.06 -0.18
N GLY A 76 16.07 8.87 0.88
CA GLY A 76 14.71 8.39 0.77
C GLY A 76 14.58 6.95 0.21
N PRO A 77 13.37 6.57 -0.27
CA PRO A 77 13.05 5.18 -0.62
C PRO A 77 13.68 4.75 -1.96
N TRP A 78 13.92 5.73 -2.85
CA TRP A 78 14.86 5.79 -3.97
C TRP A 78 15.55 4.51 -4.31
N MET A 79 16.77 4.40 -3.81
CA MET A 79 17.70 3.31 -4.06
C MET A 79 17.88 2.43 -2.82
N THR A 80 16.91 2.50 -1.89
CA THR A 80 16.92 1.79 -0.61
C THR A 80 15.90 0.66 -0.66
N TYR A 81 14.67 0.88 -0.19
CA TYR A 81 13.66 -0.16 -0.04
C TYR A 81 12.52 -0.11 -1.07
N ALA A 82 12.44 0.93 -1.92
CA ALA A 82 11.48 0.96 -3.02
C ALA A 82 11.71 -0.22 -3.99
N ARG A 83 10.66 -1.02 -4.26
CA ARG A 83 10.75 -2.25 -5.07
C ARG A 83 10.23 -2.12 -6.51
N MET A 84 9.54 -1.04 -6.85
CA MET A 84 9.07 -0.84 -8.22
C MET A 84 10.24 -0.56 -9.17
N ILE A 85 10.19 -1.13 -10.37
CA ILE A 85 11.19 -0.88 -11.42
C ILE A 85 10.99 0.53 -11.99
N THR A 86 9.73 0.92 -12.18
CA THR A 86 9.31 2.24 -12.69
C THR A 86 8.33 2.91 -11.75
N LEU A 87 8.24 4.25 -11.84
CA LEU A 87 7.20 5.03 -11.17
C LEU A 87 5.83 4.64 -11.71
N ARG A 88 4.83 4.65 -10.82
CA ARG A 88 3.42 4.37 -11.17
C ARG A 88 2.70 5.61 -11.70
N THR A 89 3.23 6.79 -11.37
CA THR A 89 2.71 8.09 -11.77
C THR A 89 2.95 8.35 -13.25
N ASN A 90 2.00 9.02 -13.90
CA ASN A 90 2.16 9.49 -15.27
C ASN A 90 3.43 10.35 -15.38
N LYS A 91 4.27 10.08 -16.40
CA LYS A 91 5.54 10.80 -16.62
C LYS A 91 5.37 12.32 -16.70
N ALA A 92 4.23 12.79 -17.19
CA ALA A 92 3.96 14.21 -17.41
C ALA A 92 3.50 14.97 -16.15
N LEU A 93 3.28 14.27 -15.02
CA LEU A 93 2.84 14.94 -13.80
C LEU A 93 4.00 15.72 -13.15
N THR A 94 3.71 16.94 -12.71
CA THR A 94 4.64 17.75 -11.92
C THR A 94 4.79 17.18 -10.50
N GLY A 95 5.91 17.48 -9.85
CA GLY A 95 6.26 16.95 -8.54
C GLY A 95 7.04 17.97 -7.70
N PRO A 96 8.33 17.73 -7.41
CA PRO A 96 9.12 18.62 -6.54
C PRO A 96 9.46 19.97 -7.20
N ASP A 97 9.15 20.18 -8.48
CA ASP A 97 9.50 21.40 -9.23
C ASP A 97 8.80 22.68 -8.75
N LEU A 98 7.74 22.57 -7.93
CA LEU A 98 6.94 23.69 -7.40
C LEU A 98 6.53 24.73 -8.46
N GLY A 99 6.22 24.25 -9.68
CA GLY A 99 5.76 25.09 -10.78
C GLY A 99 6.87 25.81 -11.55
N VAL A 100 8.15 25.47 -11.32
CA VAL A 100 9.29 26.00 -12.09
C VAL A 100 9.58 25.06 -13.27
N PRO A 101 9.29 25.45 -14.53
CA PRO A 101 9.38 24.53 -15.67
C PRO A 101 10.77 23.93 -15.87
N ALA A 102 11.83 24.73 -15.66
CA ALA A 102 13.23 24.30 -15.80
C ALA A 102 13.64 23.23 -14.77
N LEU A 103 12.90 23.08 -13.66
CA LEU A 103 13.15 22.06 -12.64
C LEU A 103 12.36 20.77 -12.87
N THR A 104 11.45 20.71 -13.83
CA THR A 104 10.65 19.50 -14.07
C THR A 104 11.52 18.31 -14.48
N PHE A 105 11.08 17.09 -14.13
CA PHE A 105 11.74 15.86 -14.60
C PHE A 105 11.79 15.80 -16.13
N HIS A 106 10.75 16.30 -16.82
CA HIS A 106 10.72 16.41 -18.27
C HIS A 106 11.90 17.27 -18.78
N SER A 107 12.10 18.47 -18.25
CA SER A 107 13.23 19.33 -18.65
C SER A 107 14.58 18.68 -18.36
N TYR A 108 14.73 18.03 -17.20
CA TYR A 108 15.92 17.27 -16.85
C TYR A 108 16.19 16.13 -17.85
N PHE A 109 15.16 15.33 -18.17
CA PHE A 109 15.28 14.19 -19.06
C PHE A 109 15.60 14.60 -20.49
N GLU A 110 14.98 15.67 -21.01
CA GLU A 110 15.33 16.24 -22.32
C GLU A 110 16.75 16.79 -22.35
N ALA A 111 17.21 17.43 -21.28
CA ALA A 111 18.58 17.93 -21.20
C ALA A 111 19.63 16.81 -21.16
N LYS A 112 19.28 15.64 -20.59
CA LYS A 112 20.16 14.47 -20.51
C LYS A 112 20.14 13.62 -21.77
N TYR A 113 18.96 13.38 -22.36
CA TYR A 113 18.75 12.40 -23.42
C TYR A 113 18.13 12.93 -24.72
N GLY A 114 17.69 14.20 -24.74
CA GLY A 114 17.03 14.82 -25.89
C GLY A 114 15.51 14.63 -25.92
N LYS A 115 14.85 15.44 -26.77
CA LYS A 115 13.38 15.50 -26.89
C LYS A 115 12.75 14.20 -27.38
N GLU A 116 13.39 13.54 -28.34
CA GLU A 116 12.88 12.28 -28.89
C GLU A 116 12.85 11.16 -27.84
N ALA A 117 13.82 11.15 -26.93
CA ALA A 117 13.87 10.17 -25.84
C ALA A 117 12.70 10.35 -24.88
N TRP A 118 12.32 11.59 -24.57
CA TRP A 118 11.14 11.88 -23.74
C TRP A 118 9.85 11.34 -24.34
N VAL A 119 9.66 11.52 -25.66
CA VAL A 119 8.48 11.02 -26.37
C VAL A 119 8.38 9.49 -26.24
N LYS A 120 9.51 8.79 -26.41
CA LYS A 120 9.60 7.33 -26.35
C LYS A 120 9.50 6.75 -24.93
N LEU A 121 9.82 7.53 -23.89
CA LEU A 121 9.77 7.09 -22.50
C LEU A 121 8.31 6.80 -22.10
N ASP A 122 7.96 5.57 -21.73
CA ASP A 122 6.60 5.27 -21.21
C ASP A 122 6.49 5.64 -19.72
N LYS A 123 7.29 4.97 -18.89
CA LYS A 123 7.35 5.20 -17.43
C LYS A 123 8.75 5.55 -16.99
N ILE A 124 8.85 6.40 -15.98
CA ILE A 124 10.13 6.84 -15.42
C ILE A 124 10.76 5.69 -14.62
N PRO A 125 11.99 5.24 -14.94
CA PRO A 125 12.72 4.29 -14.11
C PRO A 125 13.00 4.87 -12.73
N ARG A 126 12.86 4.06 -11.68
CA ARG A 126 13.10 4.50 -10.29
C ARG A 126 14.53 5.06 -10.10
N SER A 127 15.54 4.44 -10.72
CA SER A 127 16.92 4.90 -10.66
C SER A 127 17.10 6.26 -11.35
N GLU A 128 16.45 6.48 -12.49
CA GLU A 128 16.51 7.76 -13.20
C GLU A 128 15.81 8.88 -12.41
N TRP A 129 14.73 8.53 -11.70
CA TRP A 129 14.10 9.46 -10.76
C TRP A 129 15.04 9.83 -9.62
N MET A 130 15.83 8.88 -9.11
CA MET A 130 16.85 9.19 -8.10
C MET A 130 17.91 10.13 -8.66
N ASP A 131 18.46 9.85 -9.85
CA ASP A 131 19.45 10.71 -10.50
C ASP A 131 18.93 12.15 -10.66
N TYR A 132 17.65 12.28 -11.04
CA TYR A 132 16.96 13.57 -11.11
C TYR A 132 16.90 14.27 -9.75
N LEU A 133 16.58 13.57 -8.65
CA LEU A 133 16.55 14.18 -7.32
C LEU A 133 17.95 14.60 -6.82
N VAL A 134 18.99 13.83 -7.18
CA VAL A 134 20.39 14.19 -6.90
C VAL A 134 20.76 15.47 -7.65
N TRP A 135 20.46 15.54 -8.95
CA TRP A 135 20.66 16.75 -9.74
C TRP A 135 19.87 17.94 -9.19
N TYR A 136 18.61 17.72 -8.84
CA TYR A 136 17.71 18.73 -8.26
C TYR A 136 18.28 19.31 -6.97
N ARG A 137 18.75 18.46 -6.04
CA ARG A 137 19.44 18.88 -4.80
C ARG A 137 20.65 19.75 -5.11
N GLN A 138 21.49 19.33 -6.06
CA GLN A 138 22.74 20.01 -6.40
C GLN A 138 22.50 21.38 -7.03
N VAL A 139 21.62 21.47 -8.03
CA VAL A 139 21.33 22.72 -8.74
C VAL A 139 20.67 23.75 -7.82
N LEU A 140 19.88 23.30 -6.84
CA LEU A 140 19.23 24.19 -5.89
C LEU A 140 20.08 24.50 -4.65
N GLY A 141 21.23 23.84 -4.48
CA GLY A 141 22.08 24.05 -3.30
C GLY A 141 21.42 23.68 -1.98
N ILE A 142 20.53 22.68 -1.96
CA ILE A 142 19.78 22.31 -0.75
C ILE A 142 20.74 21.72 0.31
N PRO A 143 20.78 22.26 1.54
CA PRO A 143 21.72 21.85 2.58
C PRO A 143 21.27 20.54 3.26
N VAL A 144 21.53 19.42 2.60
CA VAL A 144 21.31 18.09 3.18
C VAL A 144 22.60 17.57 3.84
N ASN A 145 22.50 17.16 5.09
CA ASN A 145 23.51 16.41 5.80
C ASN A 145 23.13 14.92 5.82
N ASN A 146 23.89 14.13 5.09
CA ASN A 146 23.70 12.70 4.91
C ASN A 146 24.32 11.89 6.06
N SER A 147 24.08 10.58 6.05
CA SER A 147 24.63 9.64 7.05
C SER A 147 24.38 10.09 8.49
N THR A 148 23.30 10.85 8.70
CA THR A 148 22.97 11.48 9.97
C THR A 148 21.64 10.93 10.45
N ARG A 149 21.71 10.07 11.47
CA ARG A 149 20.53 9.55 12.14
C ARG A 149 20.06 10.51 13.21
N VAL A 150 18.75 10.76 13.24
CA VAL A 150 18.14 11.67 14.20
C VAL A 150 17.43 10.86 15.26
N ARG A 151 17.82 11.09 16.52
CA ARG A 151 17.14 10.54 17.69
C ARG A 151 16.55 11.72 18.47
N VAL A 152 15.23 11.85 18.45
CA VAL A 152 14.54 12.80 19.33
C VAL A 152 14.13 12.04 20.60
N THR A 153 14.61 12.47 21.76
CA THR A 153 14.20 11.91 23.05
C THR A 153 14.13 13.05 24.05
N THR A 154 13.05 13.17 24.81
CA THR A 154 12.98 14.07 25.97
C THR A 154 12.30 13.34 27.11
N PRO A 155 12.99 13.22 28.25
CA PRO A 155 12.35 13.57 29.52
C PRO A 155 13.11 14.62 30.38
N GLN A 156 14.37 14.97 30.09
CA GLN A 156 15.15 16.04 30.76
C GLN A 156 16.24 16.69 29.86
N GLY A 157 16.02 16.82 28.55
CA GLY A 157 16.96 17.51 27.64
C GLY A 157 16.42 17.67 26.24
N SER A 158 16.74 18.79 25.56
CA SER A 158 16.05 19.27 24.34
C SER A 158 16.97 20.13 23.47
N GLU A 159 16.88 19.98 22.15
CA GLU A 159 17.36 20.95 21.15
C GLU A 159 16.20 21.88 20.79
N LEU A 160 16.45 23.17 20.57
CA LEU A 160 15.42 24.13 20.16
C LEU A 160 15.37 24.25 18.64
N PHE A 161 14.19 24.05 18.09
CA PHE A 161 13.84 24.29 16.69
C PHE A 161 12.44 24.94 16.70
N ASP A 162 12.24 25.98 15.89
CA ASP A 162 10.92 26.62 15.78
C ASP A 162 9.92 25.67 15.10
N TYR A 163 10.39 24.90 14.11
CA TYR A 163 9.60 23.92 13.38
C TYR A 163 10.39 22.66 13.03
N LEU A 164 9.77 21.50 13.23
CA LEU A 164 10.27 20.18 12.81
C LEU A 164 9.39 19.62 11.71
N ILE A 165 9.96 19.37 10.53
CA ILE A 165 9.26 18.70 9.43
C ILE A 165 9.74 17.26 9.34
N VAL A 166 8.86 16.31 9.70
CA VAL A 166 9.16 14.88 9.63
C VAL A 166 8.72 14.33 8.26
N SER A 167 9.68 14.09 7.38
CA SER A 167 9.52 13.53 6.03
C SER A 167 10.28 12.20 5.88
N THR A 168 10.37 11.42 6.95
CA THR A 168 11.16 10.18 7.07
C THR A 168 10.58 8.96 6.33
N GLY A 169 9.44 9.11 5.64
CA GLY A 169 8.72 8.00 5.02
C GLY A 169 7.74 7.32 5.98
N LEU A 170 7.33 6.09 5.65
CA LEU A 170 6.36 5.31 6.40
C LEU A 170 7.02 4.05 6.97
N LEU A 171 6.70 3.72 8.22
CA LEU A 171 7.11 2.51 8.91
C LEU A 171 5.86 1.72 9.31
N THR A 172 5.90 0.40 9.15
CA THR A 172 4.88 -0.51 9.67
C THR A 172 5.43 -1.19 10.92
N ASP A 173 4.97 -0.77 12.10
CA ASP A 173 5.27 -1.41 13.38
C ASP A 173 4.04 -1.32 14.29
N THR A 174 3.51 -2.48 14.72
CA THR A 174 2.32 -2.55 15.58
C THR A 174 2.57 -1.99 16.98
N ARG A 175 3.81 -1.99 17.46
CA ARG A 175 4.18 -1.48 18.80
C ARG A 175 4.10 0.05 18.89
N LEU A 176 4.13 0.73 17.75
CA LEU A 176 3.95 2.18 17.68
C LEU A 176 2.48 2.60 17.77
N ARG A 177 1.53 1.66 17.82
CA ARG A 177 0.09 1.91 17.90
C ARG A 177 -0.38 1.79 19.35
N PRO A 178 -0.76 2.91 20.02
CA PRO A 178 -1.20 2.87 21.42
C PRO A 178 -2.37 1.90 21.67
N GLU A 179 -3.22 1.69 20.67
CA GLU A 179 -4.39 0.82 20.73
C GLU A 179 -4.02 -0.68 20.74
N LEU A 180 -2.82 -1.03 20.26
CA LEU A 180 -2.33 -2.41 20.22
C LEU A 180 -1.35 -2.73 21.35
N ARG A 181 -1.08 -1.77 22.25
CA ARG A 181 0.00 -1.89 23.25
C ARG A 181 -0.04 -3.19 24.07
N GLU A 182 -1.24 -3.61 24.48
CA GLU A 182 -1.43 -4.82 25.32
C GLU A 182 -1.16 -6.13 24.56
N VAL A 183 -1.18 -6.09 23.22
CA VAL A 183 -1.10 -7.28 22.38
C VAL A 183 0.05 -7.25 21.37
N ALA A 184 0.73 -6.11 21.19
CA ALA A 184 1.71 -5.90 20.14
C ALA A 184 2.86 -6.92 20.18
N GLU A 185 3.33 -7.29 21.37
CA GLU A 185 4.39 -8.31 21.55
C GLU A 185 3.92 -9.74 21.25
N GLN A 186 2.61 -9.97 21.21
CA GLN A 186 2.00 -11.26 20.89
C GLN A 186 1.75 -11.42 19.38
N ILE A 187 1.81 -10.34 18.60
CA ILE A 187 1.56 -10.36 17.15
C ILE A 187 2.79 -10.93 16.43
N ALA A 188 2.59 -11.95 15.60
CA ALA A 188 3.64 -12.47 14.73
C ALA A 188 4.07 -11.41 13.70
N THR A 189 5.36 -11.30 13.45
CA THR A 189 5.90 -10.53 12.31
C THR A 189 6.47 -11.45 11.23
N TRP A 190 6.81 -10.89 10.08
CA TRP A 190 7.51 -11.62 9.02
C TRP A 190 8.87 -12.16 9.47
N ALA A 191 9.58 -11.45 10.36
CA ALA A 191 10.82 -11.94 10.97
C ALA A 191 10.62 -13.26 11.73
N ASP A 192 9.47 -13.43 12.39
CA ASP A 192 9.14 -14.63 13.17
C ASP A 192 8.79 -15.83 12.28
N ARG A 193 8.35 -15.60 11.04
CA ARG A 193 7.81 -16.64 10.14
C ARG A 193 8.70 -16.97 8.95
N TYR A 194 9.58 -16.05 8.57
CA TYR A 194 10.46 -16.21 7.42
C TYR A 194 11.91 -15.93 7.80
N SER A 195 12.77 -16.90 7.52
CA SER A 195 14.22 -16.71 7.52
C SER A 195 14.72 -16.86 6.09
N PRO A 196 15.30 -15.81 5.48
CA PRO A 196 15.84 -15.94 4.15
C PRO A 196 17.05 -16.89 4.16
N PRO A 197 17.33 -17.56 3.02
CA PRO A 197 18.50 -18.44 2.90
C PRO A 197 19.84 -17.72 3.09
N ASP A 198 19.87 -16.43 2.78
CA ASP A 198 21.02 -15.55 2.93
C ASP A 198 20.62 -14.35 3.80
N GLU A 199 21.38 -14.12 4.87
CA GLU A 199 21.14 -13.04 5.82
C GLU A 199 21.24 -11.66 5.15
N ALA A 200 22.03 -11.52 4.07
CA ALA A 200 22.10 -10.28 3.30
C ALA A 200 20.78 -9.92 2.59
N GLN A 201 19.84 -10.86 2.48
CA GLN A 201 18.51 -10.63 1.92
C GLN A 201 17.50 -10.14 2.96
N ARG A 202 17.84 -10.12 4.25
CA ARG A 202 16.96 -9.57 5.29
C ARG A 202 16.67 -8.11 5.03
N ASN A 203 15.46 -7.69 5.39
CA ASN A 203 15.04 -6.33 5.25
C ASN A 203 14.20 -5.94 6.46
N ALA A 204 14.78 -5.11 7.32
CA ALA A 204 14.17 -4.71 8.59
C ALA A 204 12.75 -4.14 8.43
N LEU A 205 12.44 -3.45 7.33
CA LEU A 205 11.10 -2.90 7.08
C LEU A 205 10.08 -4.00 6.76
N ILE A 206 10.48 -5.03 6.01
CA ILE A 206 9.62 -6.19 5.72
C ILE A 206 9.48 -7.04 6.97
N ASP A 207 10.60 -7.31 7.65
CA ASP A 207 10.68 -8.14 8.86
C ASP A 207 9.76 -7.64 9.98
N GLN A 208 9.54 -6.33 10.07
CA GLN A 208 8.65 -5.70 11.06
C GLN A 208 7.16 -5.73 10.68
N HIS A 209 6.79 -6.03 9.43
CA HIS A 209 5.37 -6.13 9.06
C HIS A 209 4.70 -7.28 9.82
N PRO A 210 3.46 -7.08 10.31
CA PRO A 210 2.71 -8.15 10.94
C PRO A 210 2.45 -9.27 9.92
N TYR A 211 2.62 -10.50 10.37
CA TYR A 211 2.29 -11.69 9.59
C TYR A 211 0.82 -12.02 9.79
N LEU A 212 0.00 -11.61 8.81
CA LEU A 212 -1.46 -11.74 8.90
C LEU A 212 -1.96 -13.04 8.30
N GLY A 213 -3.12 -13.47 8.80
CA GLY A 213 -3.91 -14.54 8.18
C GLY A 213 -4.60 -14.10 6.88
N PRO A 214 -5.24 -15.04 6.16
CA PRO A 214 -5.85 -14.81 4.86
C PRO A 214 -7.00 -13.77 4.87
N SER A 215 -7.57 -13.51 6.05
CA SER A 215 -8.69 -12.60 6.27
C SER A 215 -8.29 -11.33 7.03
N PHE A 216 -7.00 -10.98 7.05
CA PHE A 216 -6.43 -9.80 7.74
C PHE A 216 -6.31 -9.94 9.26
N GLU A 217 -6.61 -11.09 9.84
CA GLU A 217 -6.48 -11.33 11.27
C GLU A 217 -5.00 -11.29 11.73
N TYR A 218 -4.75 -10.71 12.90
CA TYR A 218 -3.45 -10.84 13.54
C TYR A 218 -3.24 -12.27 14.02
N LEU A 219 -2.09 -12.84 13.68
CA LEU A 219 -1.72 -14.19 14.11
C LEU A 219 -0.78 -14.12 15.31
N PRO A 220 -0.83 -15.10 16.22
CA PRO A 220 0.06 -15.12 17.37
C PRO A 220 1.49 -15.45 16.94
N LYS A 221 2.44 -14.78 17.58
CA LYS A 221 3.87 -15.00 17.45
C LYS A 221 4.24 -16.44 17.81
N VAL A 222 3.77 -16.91 18.96
CA VAL A 222 3.91 -18.31 19.41
C VAL A 222 2.66 -19.09 19.01
N PRO A 223 2.77 -20.22 18.29
CA PRO A 223 1.62 -21.05 17.96
C PRO A 223 0.85 -21.51 19.21
N GLY A 224 -0.45 -21.28 19.25
CA GLY A 224 -1.31 -21.65 20.37
C GLY A 224 -2.51 -20.71 20.51
N PRO A 225 -3.36 -20.91 21.53
CA PRO A 225 -4.47 -20.00 21.82
C PRO A 225 -3.95 -18.60 22.15
N ALA A 226 -4.48 -17.59 21.47
CA ALA A 226 -4.17 -16.18 21.71
C ALA A 226 -5.46 -15.39 21.82
N PRO A 227 -6.21 -15.54 22.93
CA PRO A 227 -7.55 -14.98 23.07
C PRO A 227 -7.57 -13.46 22.92
N HIS A 228 -6.50 -12.77 23.33
CA HIS A 228 -6.39 -11.31 23.22
C HIS A 228 -6.19 -10.79 21.79
N LEU A 229 -5.82 -11.66 20.84
CA LEU A 229 -5.75 -11.31 19.41
C LEU A 229 -7.07 -11.59 18.68
N GLY A 230 -7.96 -12.36 19.29
CA GLY A 230 -9.27 -12.67 18.72
C GLY A 230 -10.06 -11.40 18.43
N GLY A 231 -10.61 -11.30 17.22
CA GLY A 231 -11.43 -10.16 16.80
C GLY A 231 -10.62 -8.97 16.27
N LEU A 232 -9.29 -9.06 16.24
CA LEU A 232 -8.44 -7.99 15.70
C LEU A 232 -8.05 -8.27 14.24
N PHE A 233 -8.47 -7.38 13.35
CA PHE A 233 -8.20 -7.46 11.92
C PHE A 233 -7.50 -6.19 11.42
N ALA A 234 -6.37 -6.35 10.72
CA ALA A 234 -5.55 -5.28 10.21
C ALA A 234 -5.90 -4.95 8.75
N TYR A 235 -7.02 -4.26 8.53
CA TYR A 235 -7.39 -3.77 7.19
C TYR A 235 -6.79 -2.39 6.91
N ASN A 236 -5.46 -2.32 6.76
CA ASN A 236 -4.71 -1.10 6.42
C ASN A 236 -3.36 -1.44 5.75
N TYR A 237 -2.42 -0.49 5.69
CA TYR A 237 -1.15 -0.64 4.96
C TYR A 237 -0.27 -1.73 5.51
N SER A 238 -0.42 -2.09 6.79
CA SER A 238 0.35 -3.16 7.42
C SER A 238 0.07 -4.53 6.78
N ALA A 239 -1.04 -4.69 6.06
CA ALA A 239 -1.38 -5.93 5.36
C ALA A 239 -0.61 -6.13 4.05
N LEU A 240 0.15 -5.12 3.60
CA LEU A 240 0.78 -5.12 2.27
C LEU A 240 1.64 -6.37 2.01
N VAL A 241 2.46 -6.77 2.98
CA VAL A 241 3.40 -7.88 2.80
C VAL A 241 2.67 -9.22 2.77
N SER A 242 1.68 -9.43 3.64
CA SER A 242 0.91 -10.68 3.70
C SER A 242 -0.13 -10.81 2.58
N LEU A 243 -0.75 -9.71 2.14
CA LEU A 243 -1.97 -9.74 1.34
C LEU A 243 -1.90 -8.84 0.08
N GLY A 244 -0.77 -8.21 -0.18
CA GLY A 244 -0.58 -7.32 -1.33
C GLY A 244 -1.33 -5.99 -1.24
N LEU A 245 -1.51 -5.32 -2.38
CA LEU A 245 -2.23 -4.04 -2.51
C LEU A 245 -3.75 -4.25 -2.37
N SER A 246 -4.18 -4.58 -1.15
CA SER A 246 -5.55 -5.00 -0.83
C SER A 246 -6.25 -3.98 0.07
N ALA A 247 -5.64 -3.60 1.19
CA ALA A 247 -6.26 -2.75 2.22
C ALA A 247 -5.80 -1.29 2.23
N SER A 248 -5.05 -0.82 1.23
CA SER A 248 -4.52 0.57 1.19
C SER A 248 -4.52 1.23 -0.18
N ALA A 249 -5.26 0.65 -1.11
CA ALA A 249 -5.50 1.23 -2.42
C ALA A 249 -6.96 0.99 -2.79
N LEU A 250 -7.65 2.02 -3.28
CA LEU A 250 -9.04 1.93 -3.75
C LEU A 250 -9.21 0.81 -4.79
N SER A 251 -8.24 0.63 -5.67
CA SER A 251 -8.23 -0.42 -6.70
C SER A 251 -8.22 -1.85 -6.15
N GLY A 252 -7.69 -2.06 -4.94
CA GLY A 252 -7.61 -3.37 -4.28
C GLY A 252 -8.86 -3.75 -3.48
N MET A 253 -9.68 -2.77 -3.11
CA MET A 253 -10.78 -2.94 -2.16
C MET A 253 -11.79 -4.02 -2.58
N LYS A 254 -12.16 -4.06 -3.87
CA LYS A 254 -13.12 -5.05 -4.38
C LYS A 254 -12.67 -6.52 -4.20
N TYR A 255 -11.37 -6.76 -4.06
CA TYR A 255 -10.82 -8.10 -3.84
C TYR A 255 -10.55 -8.40 -2.36
N ALA A 256 -10.38 -7.35 -1.56
CA ALA A 256 -9.91 -7.42 -0.20
C ALA A 256 -11.05 -7.48 0.81
N ILE A 257 -12.11 -6.70 0.60
CA ILE A 257 -13.18 -6.51 1.59
C ILE A 257 -13.96 -7.80 1.87
N ASN A 258 -14.20 -8.64 0.85
CA ASN A 258 -14.90 -9.91 1.02
C ASN A 258 -14.11 -10.89 1.91
N LYS A 259 -12.78 -10.84 1.88
CA LYS A 259 -11.93 -11.69 2.74
C LYS A 259 -12.03 -11.26 4.20
N LEU A 260 -12.04 -9.95 4.45
CA LEU A 260 -12.23 -9.39 5.79
C LEU A 260 -13.60 -9.77 6.34
N ILE A 261 -14.67 -9.53 5.57
CA ILE A 261 -16.04 -9.87 5.97
C ILE A 261 -16.17 -11.36 6.27
N HIS A 262 -15.59 -12.22 5.41
CA HIS A 262 -15.56 -13.66 5.64
C HIS A 262 -14.86 -14.03 6.95
N GLY A 263 -13.70 -13.44 7.24
CA GLY A 263 -12.98 -13.70 8.49
C GLY A 263 -13.77 -13.31 9.74
N ILE A 264 -14.34 -12.10 9.73
CA ILE A 264 -15.16 -11.58 10.84
C ILE A 264 -16.39 -12.47 11.06
N THR A 265 -17.17 -12.74 10.00
CA THR A 265 -18.39 -13.56 10.09
C THR A 265 -18.09 -14.98 10.54
N ARG A 266 -17.02 -15.60 10.01
CA ARG A 266 -16.57 -16.92 10.45
C ARG A 266 -16.17 -16.91 11.93
N GLN A 267 -15.45 -15.89 12.40
CA GLN A 267 -15.05 -15.83 13.80
C GLN A 267 -16.27 -15.69 14.73
N LEU A 268 -17.18 -14.75 14.44
CA LEU A 268 -18.43 -14.59 15.21
C LEU A 268 -19.25 -15.89 15.24
N PHE A 269 -19.36 -16.59 14.11
CA PHE A 269 -20.05 -17.88 14.06
C PHE A 269 -19.40 -18.95 14.96
N LEU A 270 -18.07 -18.98 15.00
CA LEU A 270 -17.34 -19.93 15.84
C LEU A 270 -17.38 -19.57 17.33
N ASP A 271 -17.36 -18.28 17.66
CA ASP A 271 -17.49 -17.78 19.03
C ASP A 271 -18.85 -18.22 19.62
N ASP A 272 -19.92 -18.18 18.80
CA ASP A 272 -21.28 -18.59 19.18
C ASP A 272 -21.62 -20.05 18.83
N GLN A 273 -20.64 -20.87 18.40
CA GLN A 273 -20.89 -22.22 17.88
C GLN A 273 -21.69 -23.10 18.85
N ALA A 274 -21.39 -23.01 20.15
CA ALA A 274 -22.08 -23.79 21.17
C ALA A 274 -23.57 -23.42 21.29
N LEU A 275 -23.91 -22.14 21.10
CA LEU A 275 -25.29 -21.65 21.09
C LEU A 275 -26.03 -22.21 19.88
N TYR A 276 -25.47 -22.07 18.67
CA TYR A 276 -26.10 -22.57 17.44
C TYR A 276 -26.30 -24.08 17.45
N ILE A 277 -25.33 -24.84 17.94
CA ILE A 277 -25.47 -26.30 18.08
C ILE A 277 -26.55 -26.63 19.12
N GLY A 278 -26.60 -25.90 20.23
CA GLY A 278 -27.66 -26.04 21.24
C GLY A 278 -29.05 -25.80 20.67
N ASP A 279 -29.25 -24.72 19.93
CA ASP A 279 -30.51 -24.39 19.26
C ASP A 279 -30.91 -25.47 18.28
N TYR A 280 -29.97 -25.94 17.45
CA TYR A 280 -30.22 -27.00 16.48
C TYR A 280 -30.66 -28.32 17.15
N LEU A 281 -29.98 -28.74 18.21
CA LEU A 281 -30.29 -29.97 18.93
C LEU A 281 -31.60 -29.87 19.75
N SER A 282 -31.93 -28.67 20.22
CA SER A 282 -33.14 -28.39 21.00
C SER A 282 -34.34 -27.99 20.15
N TYR A 283 -34.19 -27.86 18.83
CA TYR A 283 -35.27 -27.49 17.93
C TYR A 283 -36.43 -28.51 17.99
N ARG A 284 -37.62 -28.03 18.39
CA ARG A 284 -38.85 -28.82 18.50
C ARG A 284 -40.05 -28.16 17.84
N VAL A 285 -39.82 -27.10 17.06
CA VAL A 285 -40.90 -26.45 16.32
C VAL A 285 -41.35 -27.42 15.23
N GLU A 286 -42.63 -27.80 15.26
CA GLU A 286 -43.22 -28.63 14.22
C GLU A 286 -43.30 -27.84 12.92
N GLU A 287 -42.58 -28.30 11.91
CA GLU A 287 -42.63 -27.75 10.55
C GLU A 287 -43.59 -28.58 9.70
N PHE A 288 -44.09 -28.00 8.59
CA PHE A 288 -45.02 -28.67 7.66
C PHE A 288 -46.37 -29.11 8.27
N VAL A 289 -46.83 -28.41 9.32
CA VAL A 289 -48.19 -28.54 9.86
C VAL A 289 -49.22 -27.96 8.89
N GLY A 290 -49.60 -28.78 7.90
CA GLY A 290 -50.75 -28.55 7.04
C GLY A 290 -51.81 -29.60 7.28
N VAL A 291 -53.08 -29.21 7.36
CA VAL A 291 -54.18 -30.16 7.20
C VAL A 291 -54.21 -30.53 5.72
N TRP A 292 -53.88 -31.78 5.38
CA TRP A 292 -54.11 -32.31 4.04
C TRP A 292 -55.56 -32.79 3.95
N PRO A 293 -56.50 -32.04 3.33
CA PRO A 293 -57.84 -32.54 3.13
C PRO A 293 -57.77 -33.73 2.16
N LEU A 294 -57.94 -34.94 2.68
CA LEU A 294 -58.28 -36.09 1.84
C LEU A 294 -59.63 -35.77 1.17
N PRO A 295 -59.78 -35.95 -0.16
CA PRO A 295 -61.07 -35.82 -0.81
C PRO A 295 -62.04 -36.82 -0.19
N VAL A 296 -62.98 -36.34 0.63
CA VAL A 296 -64.04 -37.18 1.19
C VAL A 296 -65.05 -37.42 0.07
N GLY A 297 -64.90 -38.54 -0.64
CA GLY A 297 -65.82 -38.96 -1.70
C GLY A 297 -65.18 -39.05 -3.09
N GLY A 298 -64.31 -40.04 -3.28
CA GLY A 298 -63.92 -40.52 -4.60
C GLY A 298 -63.61 -42.01 -4.48
N ALA A 299 -64.30 -42.83 -5.28
CA ALA A 299 -64.36 -44.28 -5.16
C ALA A 299 -63.00 -44.96 -4.86
N ALA A 300 -63.05 -45.99 -3.99
CA ALA A 300 -61.92 -46.85 -3.70
C ALA A 300 -61.25 -47.31 -5.01
N ALA A 301 -60.01 -46.86 -5.25
CA ALA A 301 -59.18 -47.40 -6.30
C ALA A 301 -58.93 -48.88 -5.96
N THR A 302 -59.35 -49.77 -6.86
CA THR A 302 -59.07 -51.21 -6.80
C THR A 302 -57.57 -51.43 -6.61
N PRO A 303 -57.15 -52.37 -5.74
CA PRO A 303 -55.73 -52.63 -5.51
C PRO A 303 -55.10 -53.13 -6.80
N HIS A 304 -54.12 -52.39 -7.33
CA HIS A 304 -53.24 -52.92 -8.37
C HIS A 304 -52.41 -54.05 -7.76
N GLY A 305 -52.51 -55.23 -8.39
CA GLY A 305 -51.87 -56.46 -7.95
C GLY A 305 -50.38 -56.30 -7.71
N ALA A 306 -49.90 -57.00 -6.69
CA ALA A 306 -48.50 -57.09 -6.33
C ALA A 306 -47.66 -57.53 -7.54
N SER A 307 -46.68 -56.71 -7.91
CA SER A 307 -45.55 -57.14 -8.74
C SER A 307 -44.43 -57.60 -7.81
N PRO A 308 -43.79 -58.76 -8.06
CA PRO A 308 -42.88 -59.37 -7.11
C PRO A 308 -41.54 -58.61 -7.03
N ALA A 309 -40.95 -58.64 -5.84
CA ALA A 309 -39.69 -58.01 -5.51
C ALA A 309 -38.54 -58.51 -6.41
N ALA A 310 -37.93 -57.58 -7.16
CA ALA A 310 -36.65 -57.82 -7.83
C ALA A 310 -35.53 -57.36 -6.89
N ALA A 311 -34.78 -58.33 -6.37
CA ALA A 311 -33.53 -58.13 -5.65
C ALA A 311 -32.51 -57.41 -6.55
N VAL A 312 -31.95 -56.30 -6.06
CA VAL A 312 -30.81 -55.64 -6.69
C VAL A 312 -29.54 -56.18 -6.02
N VAL A 313 -28.83 -57.04 -6.75
CA VAL A 313 -27.46 -57.47 -6.45
C VAL A 313 -26.50 -56.45 -7.08
N ALA A 314 -25.48 -56.05 -6.33
CA ALA A 314 -24.37 -55.23 -6.81
C ALA A 314 -23.49 -56.01 -7.80
N ASP A 315 -22.98 -55.39 -8.86
CA ASP A 315 -21.54 -55.11 -9.01
C ASP A 315 -21.21 -54.31 -10.30
N ALA A 316 -20.00 -53.76 -10.27
CA ALA A 316 -19.25 -52.94 -11.20
C ALA A 316 -19.23 -53.33 -12.68
N ALA A 317 -19.09 -52.32 -13.55
CA ALA A 317 -17.86 -52.06 -14.31
C ALA A 317 -18.11 -51.34 -15.65
N ALA A 318 -17.21 -50.38 -15.90
CA ALA A 318 -16.62 -50.02 -17.20
C ALA A 318 -17.45 -49.30 -18.28
N CYS A 319 -17.01 -48.05 -18.53
CA CYS A 319 -16.36 -47.61 -19.77
C CYS A 319 -17.16 -47.60 -21.09
N GLY A 320 -17.27 -46.42 -21.71
CA GLY A 320 -17.60 -46.33 -23.14
C GLY A 320 -17.98 -44.93 -23.59
N ALA A 321 -17.01 -44.21 -24.16
CA ALA A 321 -17.19 -42.92 -24.82
C ALA A 321 -18.06 -43.01 -26.08
N GLN A 322 -18.74 -41.92 -26.45
CA GLN A 322 -18.86 -41.50 -27.86
C GLN A 322 -19.37 -40.05 -28.01
N GLN A 323 -18.98 -39.47 -29.15
CA GLN A 323 -18.80 -38.06 -29.49
C GLN A 323 -19.83 -37.61 -30.56
N GLN A 324 -19.89 -36.28 -30.81
CA GLN A 324 -20.41 -35.57 -32.01
C GLN A 324 -21.95 -35.41 -32.14
N GLN A 325 -22.55 -34.35 -32.71
CA GLN A 325 -22.14 -33.23 -33.58
C GLN A 325 -23.25 -32.14 -33.53
N ALA A 326 -22.94 -30.85 -33.35
CA ALA A 326 -22.99 -29.74 -34.34
C ALA A 326 -24.31 -29.49 -35.12
N SER A 327 -24.86 -28.28 -34.97
CA SER A 327 -25.46 -27.53 -36.09
C SER A 327 -25.38 -26.00 -35.86
N SER A 328 -25.18 -25.29 -36.97
CA SER A 328 -24.87 -23.86 -37.11
C SER A 328 -26.04 -23.11 -37.76
N ALA A 329 -26.21 -21.82 -37.45
CA ALA A 329 -26.67 -20.81 -38.41
C ALA A 329 -26.25 -19.39 -37.97
N ALA A 330 -25.47 -18.72 -38.84
CA ALA A 330 -25.28 -17.27 -38.91
C ALA A 330 -26.49 -16.62 -39.62
N ALA A 331 -26.72 -15.31 -39.77
CA ALA A 331 -25.92 -14.08 -39.66
C ALA A 331 -26.91 -12.89 -39.53
N ASP A 332 -26.47 -11.73 -39.03
CA ASP A 332 -26.38 -10.50 -39.83
C ASP A 332 -25.88 -9.30 -39.02
N ALA A 333 -25.11 -8.47 -39.71
CA ALA A 333 -24.28 -7.41 -39.19
C ALA A 333 -24.94 -6.02 -39.29
N VAL A 334 -24.60 -5.10 -38.37
CA VAL A 334 -24.48 -3.66 -38.67
C VAL A 334 -23.35 -3.06 -37.83
N ALA A 335 -22.51 -2.25 -38.48
CA ALA A 335 -21.30 -1.64 -37.93
C ALA A 335 -21.45 -0.11 -37.75
N VAL A 336 -20.89 0.42 -36.63
CA VAL A 336 -20.13 1.70 -36.48
C VAL A 336 -20.95 3.02 -36.46
N PRO A 337 -20.57 4.15 -35.75
CA PRO A 337 -19.27 4.56 -35.17
C PRO A 337 -19.25 5.15 -33.72
N MET A 338 -18.01 5.44 -33.28
CA MET A 338 -17.60 6.29 -32.14
C MET A 338 -18.28 7.68 -32.09
N ILE A 339 -18.51 8.21 -30.87
CA ILE A 339 -18.42 9.64 -30.51
C ILE A 339 -17.85 9.81 -29.07
N THR A 340 -17.03 10.86 -28.97
CA THR A 340 -16.20 11.46 -27.91
C THR A 340 -16.95 12.17 -26.76
N ALA A 341 -16.21 12.49 -25.68
CA ALA A 341 -16.41 13.55 -24.66
C ALA A 341 -17.43 13.25 -23.54
N LEU A 342 -17.20 13.56 -22.26
CA LEU A 342 -16.38 14.58 -21.57
C LEU A 342 -15.63 13.99 -20.37
#